data_AF-A0A6J1WP70-F1
#
_entry.id   AF-A0A6J1WP70-F1
#
_cell.length_a   1.000
_cell.length_b   1.000
_cell.length_c   1.000
_cell.angle_alpha   90.00
_cell.angle_beta   90.00
_cell.angle_gamma   90.00
#
_symmetry.space_group_name_H-M   'P 1'
#
loop_
_entity.id
_entity.type
_entity.pdbx_description
1 polymer ?
#
loop_
_entity_poly.entity_id
_entity_poly.type
_entity_poly.pdbx_seq_one_letter_code
_entity_poly.pdbx_strand_id
1 'polypeptide(L)'
;MIAVCRKSPTSNESEAKSGYITEYMTEAEMLAYREEAKQKVQYASSVYKCELCIIGFYTEQQVEDHFVSAHRAKPGRVACKVCYVYVEEAKLPSHVDEHYFRRTCCLCGHREYSKRLMQMHIQYKHATKQLPSTVIKIGDSAPLAATGK
;
A
#
# COMPACT_ATOMS: atom_id res chain seq x y z
N MET A 1 -6.65 22.80 15.83
CA MET A 1 -5.43 22.34 16.53
C MET A 1 -4.72 21.36 15.62
N ILE A 2 -3.65 21.79 14.94
CA ILE A 2 -2.87 20.95 14.02
C ILE A 2 -2.00 20.05 14.92
N ALA A 3 -2.20 18.74 14.84
CA ALA A 3 -1.34 17.77 15.51
C ALA A 3 0.05 17.83 14.86
N VAL A 4 0.91 18.67 15.41
CA VAL A 4 2.32 18.73 15.03
C VAL A 4 2.95 17.40 15.43
N CYS A 5 3.49 16.66 14.46
CA CYS A 5 4.35 15.51 14.74
C CYS A 5 5.50 15.97 15.64
N ARG A 6 5.39 15.69 16.95
CA ARG A 6 6.53 15.81 17.86
C ARG A 6 7.56 14.78 17.41
N LYS A 7 8.72 15.26 17.00
CA LYS A 7 9.88 14.41 16.67
C LYS A 7 10.12 13.46 17.85
N SER A 8 9.94 12.17 17.64
CA SER A 8 10.37 11.14 18.58
C SER A 8 11.90 10.98 18.49
N PRO A 9 12.58 10.53 19.55
CA PRO A 9 14.04 10.66 19.68
C PRO A 9 14.87 9.71 18.80
N THR A 10 14.26 8.99 17.86
CA THR A 10 14.91 7.86 17.15
C THR A 10 14.67 7.83 15.63
N SER A 11 14.18 8.90 15.01
CA SER A 11 13.96 8.93 13.55
C SER A 11 15.23 9.35 12.80
N ASN A 12 15.69 8.46 11.91
CA ASN A 12 16.84 8.67 11.04
C ASN A 12 16.59 9.86 10.09
N GLU A 13 17.61 10.69 9.85
CA GLU A 13 17.55 12.02 9.20
C GLU A 13 16.91 12.00 7.79
N SER A 14 16.78 10.82 7.17
CA SER A 14 16.14 10.60 5.87
C SER A 14 14.61 10.70 5.85
N GLU A 15 13.92 10.57 7.00
CA GLU A 15 12.44 10.51 7.05
C GLU A 15 11.75 11.87 6.91
N ALA A 16 12.46 12.97 7.23
CA ALA A 16 11.90 14.32 7.23
C ALA A 16 11.42 14.81 5.84
N LYS A 17 11.84 14.16 4.74
CA LYS A 17 11.43 14.51 3.37
C LYS A 17 10.19 13.75 2.87
N SER A 18 9.73 12.71 3.56
CA SER A 18 8.71 11.79 3.02
C SER A 18 7.26 12.18 3.35
N GLY A 19 7.00 13.10 4.28
CA GLY A 19 5.65 13.55 4.65
C GLY A 19 4.84 12.56 5.50
N TYR A 20 5.47 11.47 5.95
CA TYR A 20 4.95 10.52 6.93
C TYR A 20 6.04 10.14 7.93
N ILE A 21 5.65 9.67 9.10
CA ILE A 21 6.51 9.02 10.08
C ILE A 21 6.36 7.50 9.98
N THR A 22 7.43 6.76 10.23
CA THR A 22 7.40 5.30 10.36
C THR A 22 7.58 4.92 11.82
N GLU A 23 6.68 4.09 12.35
CA GLU A 23 6.74 3.55 13.70
C GLU A 23 6.89 2.02 13.62
N TYR A 24 7.70 1.45 14.50
CA TYR A 24 7.79 -0.01 14.67
C TYR A 24 6.73 -0.45 15.68
N MET A 25 5.86 -1.36 15.28
CA MET A 25 4.78 -1.90 16.10
C MET A 25 5.26 -3.03 16.99
N THR A 26 4.52 -3.30 18.05
CA THR A 26 4.65 -4.54 18.82
C THR A 26 4.05 -5.73 18.06
N GLU A 27 4.42 -6.95 18.46
CA GLU A 27 3.82 -8.18 17.91
C GLU A 27 2.30 -8.22 18.12
N ALA A 28 1.82 -7.79 19.27
CA ALA A 28 0.38 -7.70 19.56
C ALA A 28 -0.34 -6.73 18.61
N GLU A 29 0.23 -5.56 18.34
CA GLU A 29 -0.33 -4.61 17.37
C GLU A 29 -0.31 -5.16 15.95
N MET A 30 0.76 -5.87 15.55
CA MET A 30 0.87 -6.50 14.22
C MET A 30 -0.19 -7.59 14.04
N LEU A 31 -0.38 -8.44 15.04
CA LEU A 31 -1.43 -9.47 15.01
C LEU A 31 -2.83 -8.85 14.96
N ALA A 32 -3.09 -7.83 15.77
CA ALA A 32 -4.37 -7.11 15.75
C ALA A 32 -4.66 -6.49 14.37
N TYR A 33 -3.66 -5.87 13.75
CA TYR A 33 -3.79 -5.35 12.38
C TYR A 33 -4.14 -6.44 11.37
N ARG A 34 -3.54 -7.62 11.50
CA ARG A 34 -3.83 -8.75 10.59
C ARG A 34 -5.25 -9.27 10.78
N GLU A 35 -5.76 -9.35 12.00
CA GLU A 35 -7.17 -9.71 12.24
C GLU A 35 -8.13 -8.65 11.69
N GLU A 36 -7.82 -7.36 11.83
CA GLU A 36 -8.59 -6.27 11.18
C GLU A 36 -8.54 -6.39 9.65
N ALA A 37 -7.38 -6.70 9.07
CA ALA A 37 -7.22 -6.84 7.63
C ALA A 37 -8.09 -7.96 7.04
N LYS A 38 -8.33 -9.04 7.79
CA LYS A 38 -9.27 -10.11 7.40
C LYS A 38 -10.72 -9.64 7.34
N GLN A 39 -11.09 -8.62 8.11
CA GLN A 39 -12.45 -8.08 8.12
C GLN A 39 -12.69 -7.05 7.02
N LYS A 40 -11.62 -6.54 6.38
CA LYS A 40 -11.74 -5.58 5.29
C LYS A 40 -12.41 -6.22 4.08
N VAL A 41 -13.28 -5.44 3.44
CA VAL A 41 -14.10 -5.91 2.30
C VAL A 41 -13.26 -6.62 1.25
N GLN A 42 -12.06 -6.10 0.94
CA GLN A 42 -11.14 -6.68 -0.04
C GLN A 42 -10.84 -8.16 0.22
N TYR A 43 -10.67 -8.56 1.49
CA TYR A 43 -10.43 -9.95 1.86
C TYR A 43 -11.72 -10.68 2.20
N ALA A 44 -12.60 -10.06 2.99
CA ALA A 44 -13.84 -10.65 3.46
C ALA A 44 -14.77 -11.09 2.31
N SER A 45 -14.86 -10.30 1.24
CA SER A 45 -15.73 -10.58 0.09
C SER A 45 -15.11 -11.47 -1.00
N SER A 46 -13.82 -11.77 -0.91
CA SER A 46 -13.17 -12.63 -1.91
C SER A 46 -13.69 -14.06 -1.81
N VAL A 47 -13.95 -14.70 -2.96
CA VAL A 47 -14.43 -16.08 -3.02
C VAL A 47 -13.30 -17.05 -2.64
N TYR A 48 -12.10 -16.78 -3.14
CA TYR A 48 -10.90 -17.57 -2.88
C TYR A 48 -9.93 -16.75 -2.02
N LYS A 49 -9.35 -17.37 -1.00
CA LYS A 49 -8.54 -16.65 0.00
C LYS A 49 -7.29 -17.44 0.34
N CYS A 50 -6.18 -16.74 0.53
CA CYS A 50 -5.00 -17.29 1.19
C CYS A 50 -5.08 -17.01 2.69
N GLU A 51 -5.09 -18.06 3.50
CA GLU A 51 -5.12 -17.97 4.96
C GLU A 51 -3.75 -17.61 5.57
N LEU A 52 -2.65 -17.86 4.84
CA LEU A 52 -1.28 -17.62 5.31
C LEU A 52 -0.88 -16.14 5.23
N CYS A 53 -1.30 -15.40 4.20
CA CYS A 53 -0.88 -14.02 3.97
C CYS A 53 -2.00 -12.99 3.76
N ILE A 54 -3.27 -13.37 3.99
CA ILE A 54 -4.43 -12.45 3.96
C ILE A 54 -4.56 -11.74 2.60
N ILE A 55 -4.57 -12.54 1.53
CA ILE A 55 -4.81 -12.05 0.15
C ILE A 55 -6.04 -12.77 -0.39
N GLY A 56 -6.94 -12.00 -1.00
CA GLY A 56 -8.14 -12.48 -1.66
C GLY A 56 -7.98 -12.54 -3.17
N PHE A 57 -8.64 -13.52 -3.80
CA PHE A 57 -8.60 -13.80 -5.22
C PHE A 57 -10.01 -14.02 -5.78
N TYR A 58 -10.14 -13.82 -7.09
CA TYR A 58 -11.43 -13.95 -7.79
C TYR A 58 -11.63 -15.33 -8.41
N THR A 59 -10.54 -16.08 -8.65
CA THR A 59 -10.58 -17.42 -9.22
C THR A 59 -9.72 -18.40 -8.43
N GLU A 60 -10.06 -19.68 -8.54
CA GLU A 60 -9.32 -20.77 -7.91
C GLU A 60 -7.87 -20.85 -8.42
N GLN A 61 -7.68 -20.77 -9.75
CA GLN A 61 -6.35 -20.76 -10.36
C GLN A 61 -5.43 -19.70 -9.77
N GLN A 62 -5.95 -18.50 -9.46
CA GLN A 62 -5.15 -17.42 -8.89
C GLN A 62 -4.64 -17.74 -7.48
N VAL A 63 -5.43 -18.42 -6.64
CA VAL A 63 -4.99 -18.80 -5.30
C VAL A 63 -4.00 -19.97 -5.35
N GLU A 64 -4.17 -20.90 -6.30
CA GLU A 64 -3.21 -21.98 -6.53
C GLU A 64 -1.86 -21.45 -7.01
N ASP A 65 -1.86 -20.58 -8.02
CA ASP A 65 -0.64 -19.94 -8.55
C ASP A 65 0.05 -19.11 -7.47
N HIS A 66 -0.73 -18.40 -6.65
CA HIS A 66 -0.22 -17.69 -5.49
C HIS A 66 0.44 -18.63 -4.48
N PHE A 67 -0.19 -19.75 -4.14
CA PHE A 67 0.37 -20.72 -3.20
C PHE A 67 1.69 -21.30 -3.72
N VAL A 68 1.73 -21.72 -4.98
CA VAL A 68 2.94 -22.26 -5.63
C VAL A 68 4.06 -21.21 -5.72
N SER A 69 3.71 -19.95 -6.00
CA SER A 69 4.69 -18.89 -6.15
C SER A 69 5.19 -18.31 -4.82
N ALA A 70 4.35 -18.24 -3.78
CA ALA A 70 4.66 -17.54 -2.54
C ALA A 70 4.91 -18.49 -1.35
N HIS A 71 4.15 -19.59 -1.22
CA HIS A 71 4.12 -20.42 -0.02
C HIS A 71 4.74 -21.82 -0.20
N ARG A 72 5.03 -22.22 -1.45
CA ARG A 72 5.78 -23.45 -1.71
C ARG A 72 7.25 -23.27 -1.39
N ALA A 73 7.83 -24.26 -0.72
CA ALA A 73 9.27 -24.31 -0.43
C ALA A 73 10.11 -24.23 -1.71
N LYS A 74 11.17 -23.43 -1.66
CA LYS A 74 12.10 -23.20 -2.78
C LYS A 74 13.54 -23.26 -2.27
N PRO A 75 14.48 -23.84 -3.05
CA PRO A 75 15.90 -23.83 -2.72
C PRO A 75 16.40 -22.39 -2.50
N GLY A 76 17.21 -22.18 -1.46
CA GLY A 76 17.80 -20.87 -1.14
C GLY A 76 16.80 -19.82 -0.64
N ARG A 77 15.59 -20.22 -0.23
CA ARG A 77 14.58 -19.34 0.35
C ARG A 77 14.10 -19.85 1.69
N VAL A 78 13.74 -18.92 2.55
CA VAL A 78 13.27 -19.16 3.91
C VAL A 78 11.86 -18.58 4.07
N ALA A 79 10.99 -19.31 4.75
CA ALA A 79 9.63 -18.85 5.03
C ALA A 79 9.62 -17.76 6.10
N CYS A 80 8.92 -16.66 5.84
CA CYS A 80 8.66 -15.63 6.84
C CYS A 80 7.75 -16.17 7.96
N LYS A 81 8.11 -15.95 9.23
CA LYS A 81 7.28 -16.36 10.39
C LYS A 81 5.91 -15.68 10.46
N VAL A 82 5.77 -14.52 9.81
CA VAL A 82 4.55 -13.72 9.83
C VAL A 82 3.61 -14.21 8.73
N CYS A 83 4.01 -14.08 7.46
CA CYS A 83 3.13 -14.39 6.33
C CYS A 83 3.41 -15.70 5.62
N TYR A 84 4.41 -16.49 6.06
CA TYR A 84 4.81 -17.77 5.45
C TYR A 84 5.21 -17.68 3.97
N VAL A 85 5.50 -16.48 3.46
CA VAL A 85 6.06 -16.31 2.12
C VAL A 85 7.53 -16.69 2.13
N TYR A 86 7.97 -17.44 1.12
CA TYR A 86 9.36 -17.81 0.90
C TYR A 86 10.13 -16.67 0.25
N VAL A 87 11.02 -16.07 1.03
CA VAL A 87 11.89 -14.96 0.63
C VAL A 87 13.35 -15.40 0.61
N GLU A 88 14.17 -14.70 -0.16
CA GLU A 88 15.63 -14.89 -0.11
C GLU A 88 16.12 -14.62 1.32
N GLU A 89 17.01 -15.47 1.84
CA GLU A 89 17.51 -15.38 3.21
C GLU A 89 18.09 -13.99 3.54
N ALA A 90 18.86 -13.41 2.61
CA ALA A 90 19.43 -12.07 2.75
C ALA A 90 18.38 -10.94 2.85
N LYS A 91 17.15 -11.17 2.37
CA LYS A 91 16.04 -10.20 2.38
C LYS A 91 15.02 -10.48 3.49
N LEU A 92 15.15 -11.60 4.21
CA LEU A 92 14.21 -11.98 5.26
C LEU A 92 14.09 -10.93 6.38
N PRO A 93 15.19 -10.34 6.90
CA PRO A 93 15.09 -9.35 7.98
C PRO A 93 14.24 -8.13 7.57
N SER A 94 14.54 -7.52 6.42
CA SER A 94 13.82 -6.34 5.94
C SER A 94 12.37 -6.66 5.53
N HIS A 95 12.12 -7.88 5.03
CA HIS A 95 10.76 -8.36 4.79
C HIS A 95 9.97 -8.49 6.09
N VAL A 96 10.58 -9.04 7.15
CA VAL A 96 9.92 -9.17 8.46
C VAL A 96 9.61 -7.79 9.02
N ASP A 97 10.56 -6.85 8.98
CA ASP A 97 10.36 -5.49 9.48
C ASP A 97 9.19 -4.76 8.81
N GLU A 98 8.95 -4.98 7.52
CA GLU A 98 7.82 -4.37 6.80
C GLU A 98 6.45 -4.73 7.41
N HIS A 99 6.31 -5.92 8.04
CA HIS A 99 5.07 -6.28 8.74
C HIS A 99 4.86 -5.49 10.03
N TYR A 100 5.94 -4.98 10.62
CA TYR A 100 5.91 -4.21 11.87
C TYR A 100 5.91 -2.71 11.63
N PHE A 101 6.08 -2.24 10.39
CA PHE A 101 6.05 -0.82 10.09
C PHE A 101 4.63 -0.29 9.91
N ARG A 102 4.26 0.64 10.81
CA ARG A 102 3.10 1.52 10.63
C ARG A 102 3.58 2.88 10.15
N ARG A 103 2.99 3.38 9.07
CA ARG A 103 3.30 4.71 8.53
C ARG A 103 2.13 5.62 8.77
N THR A 104 2.37 6.77 9.38
CA THR A 104 1.33 7.75 9.68
C THR A 104 1.62 9.04 8.91
N CYS A 105 0.67 9.46 8.09
CA CYS A 105 0.78 10.70 7.31
C CYS A 105 0.79 11.89 8.26
N CYS A 106 1.80 12.75 8.14
CA CYS A 106 1.94 13.94 9.00
C CYS A 106 0.90 15.03 8.69
N LEU A 107 0.25 14.95 7.52
CA LEU A 107 -0.65 15.99 7.01
C LEU A 107 -2.11 15.75 7.39
N CYS A 108 -2.53 14.49 7.51
CA CYS A 108 -3.92 14.14 7.86
C CYS A 108 -4.07 12.99 8.86
N GLY A 109 -2.98 12.41 9.36
CA GLY A 109 -3.02 11.29 10.32
C GLY A 109 -3.40 9.93 9.72
N HIS A 110 -3.55 9.83 8.39
CA HIS A 110 -3.85 8.57 7.70
C HIS A 110 -2.77 7.51 7.98
N ARG A 111 -3.20 6.28 8.29
CA ARG A 111 -2.30 5.17 8.61
C ARG A 111 -2.25 4.17 7.46
N GLU A 112 -1.04 3.80 7.06
CA GLU A 112 -0.78 2.76 6.06
C GLU A 112 0.35 1.85 6.52
N TYR A 113 0.28 0.60 6.09
CA TYR A 113 1.28 -0.43 6.44
C TYR A 113 2.18 -0.77 5.24
N SER A 114 1.85 -0.25 4.06
CA SER A 114 2.70 -0.32 2.86
C SER A 114 3.35 1.03 2.59
N LYS A 115 4.68 1.03 2.40
CA LYS A 115 5.42 2.24 2.02
C LYS A 115 4.89 2.87 0.74
N ARG A 116 4.63 2.05 -0.28
CA ARG A 116 4.15 2.48 -1.59
C ARG A 116 2.78 3.13 -1.48
N LEU A 117 1.85 2.54 -0.72
CA LEU A 117 0.51 3.10 -0.54
C LEU A 117 0.54 4.42 0.23
N MET A 118 1.41 4.57 1.23
CA MET A 118 1.59 5.85 1.92
C MET A 118 2.15 6.93 0.98
N GLN A 119 3.14 6.59 0.15
CA GLN A 119 3.69 7.51 -0.83
C GLN A 119 2.63 7.95 -1.85
N MET A 120 1.83 7.01 -2.36
CA MET A 120 0.70 7.31 -3.23
C MET A 120 -0.34 8.18 -2.52
N HIS A 121 -0.69 7.87 -1.26
CA HIS A 121 -1.60 8.69 -0.46
C HIS A 121 -1.15 10.15 -0.42
N ILE A 122 0.12 10.40 -0.10
CA ILE A 122 0.67 11.77 -0.06
C ILE A 122 0.65 12.41 -1.46
N GLN A 123 1.06 11.68 -2.48
CA GLN A 123 1.09 12.19 -3.85
C GLN A 123 -0.30 12.58 -4.38
N TYR A 124 -1.34 11.81 -4.08
CA TYR A 124 -2.68 12.05 -4.63
C TYR A 124 -3.59 12.89 -3.74
N LYS A 125 -3.37 12.89 -2.42
CA LYS A 125 -4.22 13.61 -1.46
C LYS A 125 -3.61 14.92 -0.98
N HIS A 126 -2.28 15.06 -1.01
CA HIS A 126 -1.59 16.19 -0.39
C HIS A 126 -0.61 16.92 -1.31
N ALA A 127 -0.15 16.30 -2.40
CA ALA A 127 0.62 17.03 -3.39
C ALA A 127 -0.32 17.94 -4.17
N THR A 128 -0.33 19.22 -3.80
CA THR A 128 -0.86 20.28 -4.65
C THR A 128 0.02 20.35 -5.90
N LYS A 129 -0.31 19.57 -6.92
CA LYS A 129 0.22 19.83 -8.26
C LYS A 129 -0.39 21.16 -8.71
N GLN A 130 0.44 22.19 -8.82
CA GLN A 130 0.26 23.21 -9.85
C GLN A 130 0.13 22.43 -11.17
N LEU A 131 -1.08 22.33 -11.70
CA LEU A 131 -1.27 21.85 -13.06
C LEU A 131 -0.64 22.90 -13.98
N PRO A 132 0.39 22.60 -14.80
CA PRO A 132 0.51 23.34 -16.04
C PRO A 132 -0.76 23.03 -16.83
N SER A 133 -1.56 24.06 -17.05
CA SER A 133 -2.83 24.00 -17.77
C SER A 133 -2.59 23.57 -19.23
N THR A 134 -2.38 22.28 -19.48
CA THR A 134 -2.55 21.72 -20.83
C THR A 134 -4.02 21.33 -20.97
N VAL A 135 -4.83 22.36 -21.15
CA VAL A 135 -6.18 22.25 -21.71
C VAL A 135 -6.06 21.46 -23.01
N ILE A 136 -6.61 20.25 -23.03
CA ILE A 136 -6.93 19.58 -24.29
C ILE A 136 -8.12 20.37 -24.83
N LYS A 137 -7.86 21.31 -25.75
CA LYS A 137 -8.91 21.93 -26.55
C LYS A 137 -9.46 20.85 -27.47
N ILE A 138 -10.55 20.22 -27.07
CA ILE A 138 -11.36 19.41 -27.98
C ILE A 138 -12.02 20.42 -28.91
N GLY A 139 -11.65 20.35 -30.19
CA GLY A 139 -11.94 21.36 -31.20
C GLY A 139 -13.41 21.72 -31.28
N ASP A 140 -13.66 23.03 -31.32
CA ASP A 140 -14.91 23.62 -31.73
C ASP A 140 -15.25 23.12 -33.14
N SER A 141 -16.20 22.18 -33.25
CA SER A 141 -16.88 21.90 -34.50
C SER A 141 -17.78 23.09 -34.82
N ALA A 142 -17.31 23.94 -35.73
CA ALA A 142 -18.07 25.06 -36.28
C ALA A 142 -19.44 24.59 -36.85
N PRO A 143 -20.53 25.37 -36.68
CA PRO A 143 -21.81 25.07 -37.29
C PRO A 143 -21.74 25.30 -38.80
N LEU A 144 -22.13 24.28 -39.57
CA LEU A 144 -22.31 24.36 -41.02
C LEU A 144 -23.49 25.33 -41.30
N ALA A 145 -23.19 26.44 -41.96
CA ALA A 145 -24.18 27.43 -42.38
C ALA A 145 -25.16 26.80 -43.39
N ALA A 146 -26.46 26.85 -43.06
CA ALA A 146 -27.53 26.57 -44.00
C ALA A 146 -27.84 27.84 -44.79
N THR A 147 -27.48 27.88 -46.07
CA THR A 147 -28.01 28.85 -47.03
C THR A 147 -29.07 28.19 -47.88
N GLY A 148 -30.31 28.67 -47.75
CA GLY A 148 -31.44 28.28 -48.58
C GLY A 148 -31.28 28.69 -50.03
N LYS A 149 -31.96 27.93 -50.89
CA LYS A 149 -32.44 28.33 -52.20
C LYS A 149 -33.84 27.72 -52.37
#